data_AF-A0A953US05-F1
#
_entry.id   AF-A0A953US05-F1
#
_cell.length_a   1.000
_cell.length_b   1.000
_cell.length_c   1.000
_cell.angle_alpha   90.00
_cell.angle_beta   90.00
_cell.angle_gamma   90.00
#
_symmetry.space_group_name_H-M   'P 1'
#
loop_
_entity.id
_entity.type
_entity.pdbx_description
1 polymer ?
#
loop_
_entity_poly.entity_id
_entity_poly.type
_entity_poly.pdbx_seq_one_letter_code
_entity_poly.pdbx_strand_id
1 'polypeptide(L)'
;MGLIKALREEMPVIRQAPWAIGSSVLILTAAAAVVIYALFSADLSAKTSLINTLTGQVAALQREVETLKSGAKTDPPPNVQTRPEPAKRFAPATPKVDRSVKIGNKNEFTNSPIVTGDGNTVNVNPIAPPRKLTKEQEDRLEALVKSIGPHEIAFRHSPGNDDAQQFADQLQGVIVTRGGWKSTRPKFLIAQREVYGVWVFVQSADAPPPAATMLLDALNDKFLALGAKGIEVPDLAPGSIDLMVGLPEKK
;
A
#
# COMPACT_ATOMS: atom_id res chain seq x y z
N MET A 1 4.72 49.80 59.08
CA MET A 1 3.85 49.57 57.91
C MET A 1 4.72 49.72 56.68
N GLY A 2 5.01 48.76 55.83
CA GLY A 2 4.50 47.40 55.63
C GLY A 2 4.83 47.10 54.17
N LEU A 3 5.80 46.23 53.87
CA LEU A 3 6.07 45.73 52.49
C LEU A 3 7.16 44.64 52.35
N ILE A 4 7.62 43.96 53.42
CA ILE A 4 8.69 42.93 53.30
C ILE A 4 8.26 41.55 53.85
N LYS A 5 6.99 41.35 54.22
CA LYS A 5 6.57 40.13 54.94
C LYS A 5 5.74 39.11 54.13
N ALA A 6 5.61 39.26 52.81
CA ALA A 6 4.64 38.47 52.01
C ALA A 6 5.24 37.71 50.82
N LEU A 7 6.46 37.17 50.93
CA LEU A 7 7.10 36.35 49.87
C LEU A 7 7.79 35.09 50.43
N ARG A 8 7.25 34.51 51.50
CA ARG A 8 7.72 33.24 52.04
C ARG A 8 6.56 32.44 52.59
N GLU A 9 5.72 31.93 51.70
CA GLU A 9 4.93 30.72 51.92
C GLU A 9 4.35 30.29 50.57
N GLU A 10 4.23 28.98 50.38
CA GLU A 10 3.78 28.28 49.16
C GLU A 10 4.85 27.90 48.13
N MET A 11 5.77 27.02 48.55
CA MET A 11 6.22 25.95 47.66
C MET A 11 5.73 24.61 48.22
N PRO A 12 4.86 23.87 47.49
CA PRO A 12 4.51 22.51 47.89
C PRO A 12 5.74 21.62 47.66
N VAL A 13 6.36 21.19 48.77
CA VAL A 13 7.33 20.10 48.75
C VAL A 13 6.56 18.83 48.40
N ILE A 14 6.59 18.45 47.12
CA ILE A 14 6.04 17.19 46.64
C ILE A 14 6.89 16.07 47.26
N ARG A 15 6.39 15.51 48.37
CA ARG A 15 6.91 14.26 48.95
C ARG A 15 6.48 13.13 48.01
N GLN A 16 7.27 12.88 46.96
CA GLN A 16 7.09 11.68 46.15
C GLN A 16 7.35 10.46 47.02
N ALA A 17 6.35 9.59 47.11
CA ALA A 17 6.41 8.40 47.91
C ALA A 17 7.32 7.35 47.23
N PRO A 18 8.20 6.66 47.98
CA PRO A 18 9.27 5.81 47.43
C PRO A 18 8.78 4.60 46.60
N TRP A 19 7.49 4.28 46.64
CA TRP A 19 6.89 3.23 45.80
C TRP A 19 6.71 3.64 44.33
N ALA A 20 6.78 4.93 44.00
CA ALA A 20 6.67 5.40 42.61
C ALA A 20 7.91 5.08 41.75
N ILE A 21 9.08 4.87 42.36
CA ILE A 21 10.32 4.55 41.65
C ILE A 21 10.32 3.07 41.21
N GLY A 22 9.69 2.19 42.01
CA GLY A 22 9.63 0.75 41.70
C GLY A 22 8.77 0.41 40.48
N SER A 23 7.66 1.14 40.28
CA SER A 23 6.74 0.92 39.16
C SER A 23 7.28 1.43 37.82
N SER A 24 8.05 2.52 37.81
CA SER A 24 8.66 3.04 36.58
C SER A 24 9.71 2.10 35.99
N VAL A 25 10.50 1.43 36.84
CA VAL A 25 11.53 0.46 36.38
C VAL A 25 10.87 -0.80 35.79
N LEU A 26 9.73 -1.22 36.35
CA LEU A 26 8.97 -2.39 35.91
C LEU A 26 8.27 -2.15 34.55
N ILE A 27 7.78 -0.94 34.32
CA ILE A 27 7.21 -0.54 33.02
C ILE A 27 8.31 -0.46 31.95
N LEU A 28 9.49 0.06 32.29
CA LEU A 28 10.60 0.18 31.33
C LEU A 28 11.17 -1.19 30.92
N THR A 29 11.23 -2.14 31.86
CA THR A 29 11.68 -3.53 31.58
C THR A 29 10.65 -4.31 30.77
N ALA A 30 9.36 -4.14 31.03
CA ALA A 30 8.30 -4.76 30.21
C ALA A 30 8.30 -4.20 28.77
N ALA A 31 8.46 -2.88 28.60
CA ALA A 31 8.55 -2.27 27.28
C ALA A 31 9.78 -2.76 26.49
N ALA A 32 10.94 -2.88 27.14
CA ALA A 32 12.14 -3.43 26.51
C ALA A 32 11.96 -4.90 26.11
N ALA A 33 11.32 -5.71 26.96
CA ALA A 33 11.04 -7.11 26.65
C ALA A 33 10.05 -7.26 25.47
N VAL A 34 9.03 -6.41 25.37
CA VAL A 34 8.07 -6.41 24.25
C VAL A 34 8.76 -5.97 22.94
N VAL A 35 9.65 -4.99 22.99
CA VAL A 35 10.42 -4.56 21.80
C VAL A 35 11.41 -5.64 21.35
N ILE A 36 12.11 -6.29 22.29
CA ILE A 36 13.01 -7.41 21.99
C ILE A 36 12.21 -8.60 21.45
N TYR A 37 11.05 -8.90 22.02
CA TYR A 37 10.16 -9.95 21.53
C TYR A 37 9.60 -9.63 20.15
N ALA A 38 9.21 -8.38 19.86
CA ALA A 38 8.75 -7.94 18.54
C ALA A 38 9.86 -7.97 17.48
N LEU A 39 11.11 -7.68 17.85
CA LEU A 39 12.29 -7.79 16.98
C LEU A 39 12.69 -9.25 16.71
N PHE A 40 12.38 -10.17 17.62
CA PHE A 40 12.62 -11.61 17.45
C PHE A 40 11.44 -12.37 16.84
N SER A 41 10.20 -11.89 16.99
CA SER A 41 8.99 -12.45 16.37
C SER A 41 8.71 -11.87 14.98
N ALA A 42 9.47 -10.86 14.56
CA ALA A 42 9.58 -10.46 13.16
C ALA A 42 10.12 -11.64 12.35
N ASP A 43 9.18 -12.22 11.62
CA ASP A 43 9.23 -13.36 10.72
C ASP A 43 10.63 -13.71 10.16
N LEU A 44 11.06 -14.95 10.36
CA LEU A 44 12.26 -15.49 9.70
C LEU A 44 12.16 -15.32 8.17
N SER A 45 10.96 -15.22 7.60
CA SER A 45 10.74 -14.96 6.17
C SER A 45 11.24 -13.58 5.74
N ALA A 46 11.09 -12.54 6.57
CA ALA A 46 11.56 -11.18 6.27
C ALA A 46 13.10 -11.11 6.31
N LYS A 47 13.73 -11.81 7.25
CA LYS A 47 15.19 -11.94 7.30
C LYS A 47 15.73 -12.73 6.10
N THR A 48 15.05 -13.79 5.69
CA THR A 48 15.44 -14.60 4.53
C THR A 48 15.25 -13.85 3.21
N SER A 49 14.19 -13.05 3.09
CA SER A 49 13.95 -12.17 1.95
C SER A 49 15.02 -11.07 1.84
N LEU A 50 15.41 -10.47 2.97
CA LEU A 50 16.49 -9.48 3.00
C LEU A 50 17.84 -10.09 2.63
N ILE A 51 18.17 -11.29 3.15
CA ILE A 51 19.39 -12.02 2.83
C ILE A 51 19.43 -12.40 1.34
N ASN A 52 18.32 -12.90 0.77
CA ASN A 52 18.25 -13.24 -0.65
C ASN A 52 18.37 -12.02 -1.56
N THR A 53 17.79 -10.88 -1.15
CA THR A 53 17.90 -9.62 -1.90
C THR A 53 19.32 -9.06 -1.86
N LEU A 54 19.95 -9.05 -0.68
CA LEU A 54 21.35 -8.62 -0.51
C LEU A 54 22.31 -9.54 -1.28
N THR A 55 22.10 -10.85 -1.21
CA THR A 55 22.92 -11.84 -1.95
C THR A 55 22.77 -11.66 -3.47
N GLY A 56 21.56 -11.36 -3.95
CA GLY A 56 21.31 -11.05 -5.36
C GLY A 56 22.00 -9.76 -5.82
N GLN A 57 21.98 -8.71 -5.00
CA GLN A 57 22.66 -7.45 -5.30
C GLN A 57 24.19 -7.60 -5.30
N VAL A 58 24.75 -8.37 -4.37
CA VAL A 58 26.20 -8.64 -4.32
C VAL A 58 26.65 -9.46 -5.54
N ALA A 59 25.87 -10.46 -5.97
CA ALA A 59 26.18 -11.24 -7.17
C ALA A 59 26.09 -10.41 -8.47
N ALA A 60 25.15 -9.47 -8.55
CA ALA A 60 25.04 -8.55 -9.67
C ALA A 60 26.25 -7.58 -9.74
N LEU A 61 26.66 -7.03 -8.61
CA LEU A 61 27.83 -6.14 -8.53
C LEU A 61 29.15 -6.88 -8.80
N GLN A 62 29.29 -8.14 -8.39
CA GLN A 62 30.47 -8.94 -8.71
C GLN A 62 30.61 -9.19 -10.22
N ARG A 63 29.49 -9.41 -10.94
CA ARG A 63 29.51 -9.55 -12.40
C ARG A 63 29.89 -8.25 -13.10
N GLU A 64 29.46 -7.11 -12.57
CA GLU A 64 29.83 -5.79 -13.10
C GLU A 64 31.32 -5.46 -12.85
N VAL A 65 31.87 -5.89 -11.73
CA VAL A 65 33.32 -5.76 -11.45
C VAL A 65 34.16 -6.70 -12.32
N GLU A 66 33.66 -7.89 -12.66
CA GLU A 66 34.34 -8.81 -13.58
C GLU A 66 34.32 -8.33 -15.04
N THR A 67 33.24 -7.71 -15.49
CA THR A 67 33.18 -7.09 -16.83
C THR A 67 34.06 -5.84 -16.92
N LEU A 68 34.19 -5.07 -15.83
CA LEU A 68 35.12 -3.93 -15.77
C LEU A 68 36.59 -4.37 -15.67
N LYS A 69 36.87 -5.55 -15.10
CA LYS A 69 38.23 -6.13 -15.09
C LYS A 69 38.63 -6.77 -16.42
N SER A 70 37.68 -7.22 -17.26
CA SER A 70 38.00 -7.84 -18.56
C SER A 70 38.08 -6.85 -19.73
N GLY A 71 37.70 -5.58 -19.51
CA GLY A 71 37.67 -4.52 -20.53
C GLY A 71 38.96 -3.71 -20.74
N ALA A 72 40.11 -4.15 -20.22
CA ALA A 72 41.39 -3.47 -20.42
C ALA A 72 42.38 -4.35 -21.22
N LYS A 73 42.20 -4.42 -22.54
CA LYS A 73 43.29 -4.65 -23.49
C LYS A 73 43.07 -3.81 -24.75
N THR A 74 43.83 -2.73 -24.81
CA THR A 74 44.13 -1.92 -26.00
C THR A 74 44.97 -2.72 -27.00
N ASP A 75 44.82 -2.40 -28.29
CA ASP A 75 45.87 -2.11 -29.29
C ASP A 75 45.35 -2.41 -30.73
N PRO A 76 45.98 -1.90 -31.81
CA PRO A 76 45.96 -0.53 -32.34
C PRO A 76 45.43 -0.49 -33.82
N PRO A 77 45.33 0.67 -34.51
CA PRO A 77 44.81 0.71 -35.88
C PRO A 77 45.90 0.52 -36.95
N PRO A 78 45.62 -0.25 -38.02
CA PRO A 78 45.99 0.17 -39.39
C PRO A 78 44.95 -0.32 -40.42
N ASN A 79 44.86 0.05 -41.70
CA ASN A 79 45.40 1.08 -42.57
C ASN A 79 44.54 0.94 -43.87
N VAL A 80 44.43 2.03 -44.62
CA VAL A 80 43.73 2.22 -45.89
C VAL A 80 44.20 1.24 -46.98
N GLN A 81 43.28 0.66 -47.79
CA GLN A 81 43.43 0.58 -49.26
C GLN A 81 42.16 0.10 -50.04
N THR A 82 41.70 1.01 -50.91
CA THR A 82 41.21 0.85 -52.31
C THR A 82 39.94 0.06 -52.70
N ARG A 83 39.01 0.86 -53.26
CA ARG A 83 37.85 0.66 -54.19
C ARG A 83 38.22 -0.09 -55.51
N PRO A 84 37.31 -0.86 -56.20
CA PRO A 84 36.32 -0.38 -57.21
C PRO A 84 34.92 -1.05 -57.17
N GLU A 85 33.82 -0.28 -57.11
CA GLU A 85 32.83 0.02 -58.19
C GLU A 85 31.65 -0.99 -58.33
N PRO A 86 30.51 -0.64 -58.98
CA PRO A 86 29.18 -0.93 -58.46
C PRO A 86 28.34 -1.91 -59.31
N ALA A 87 27.46 -2.68 -58.68
CA ALA A 87 26.42 -3.41 -59.40
C ALA A 87 25.14 -3.59 -58.56
N LYS A 88 24.11 -2.83 -58.96
CA LYS A 88 22.72 -3.23 -59.16
C LYS A 88 22.27 -4.61 -58.62
N ARG A 89 21.27 -4.56 -57.71
CA ARG A 89 20.00 -5.33 -57.66
C ARG A 89 19.74 -6.11 -56.37
N PHE A 90 18.44 -6.11 -56.07
CA PHE A 90 17.66 -6.99 -55.18
C PHE A 90 17.56 -6.56 -53.71
N ALA A 91 16.42 -5.93 -53.42
CA ALA A 91 15.86 -5.85 -52.08
C ALA A 91 15.59 -7.26 -51.53
N PRO A 92 15.94 -7.57 -50.28
CA PRO A 92 15.40 -8.72 -49.58
C PRO A 92 14.09 -8.35 -48.88
N ALA A 93 13.11 -9.23 -49.02
CA ALA A 93 11.79 -9.14 -48.42
C ALA A 93 11.85 -8.97 -46.90
N THR A 94 11.03 -8.06 -46.38
CA THR A 94 10.70 -8.01 -44.95
C THR A 94 10.00 -9.32 -44.54
N PRO A 95 10.45 -10.00 -43.47
CA PRO A 95 9.69 -11.11 -42.92
C PRO A 95 8.40 -10.57 -42.29
N LYS A 96 7.24 -10.92 -42.86
CA LYS A 96 5.95 -10.82 -42.18
C LYS A 96 5.99 -11.76 -40.98
N VAL A 97 6.22 -11.21 -39.80
CA VAL A 97 6.10 -11.91 -38.54
C VAL A 97 4.63 -11.88 -38.15
N ASP A 98 3.93 -12.97 -38.46
CA ASP A 98 2.58 -13.27 -37.95
C ASP A 98 2.70 -13.60 -36.46
N ARG A 99 2.32 -12.64 -35.59
CA ARG A 99 2.14 -12.86 -34.14
C ARG A 99 0.66 -12.96 -33.82
N SER A 100 -0.01 -13.95 -34.41
CA SER A 100 -1.24 -14.48 -33.85
C SER A 100 -0.90 -15.30 -32.60
N VAL A 101 -0.65 -14.63 -31.48
CA VAL A 101 -0.59 -15.30 -30.17
C VAL A 101 -2.00 -15.74 -29.82
N LYS A 102 -2.24 -17.06 -29.87
CA LYS A 102 -3.45 -17.68 -29.36
C LYS A 102 -3.60 -17.33 -27.88
N ILE A 103 -4.59 -16.49 -27.57
CA ILE A 103 -5.04 -16.24 -26.19
C ILE A 103 -5.64 -17.55 -25.68
N GLY A 104 -4.87 -18.26 -24.86
CA GLY A 104 -5.33 -19.43 -24.13
C GLY A 104 -6.32 -19.05 -23.03
N ASN A 105 -7.41 -19.82 -22.99
CA ASN A 105 -8.46 -19.97 -21.98
C ASN A 105 -8.60 -18.96 -20.82
N LYS A 106 -9.81 -18.38 -20.82
CA LYS A 106 -10.58 -17.87 -19.68
C LYS A 106 -10.28 -18.62 -18.38
N ASN A 107 -9.80 -17.90 -17.35
CA ASN A 107 -10.24 -17.99 -15.93
C ASN A 107 -9.16 -17.63 -14.87
N GLU A 108 -7.99 -17.11 -15.23
CA GLU A 108 -7.04 -16.59 -14.24
C GLU A 108 -6.82 -15.08 -14.42
N PHE A 109 -7.66 -14.29 -13.73
CA PHE A 109 -7.38 -12.88 -13.48
C PHE A 109 -6.29 -12.79 -12.41
N THR A 110 -5.04 -13.03 -12.79
CA THR A 110 -3.92 -12.61 -11.95
C THR A 110 -3.76 -11.10 -12.13
N ASN A 111 -3.68 -10.34 -11.03
CA ASN A 111 -3.39 -8.91 -11.02
C ASN A 111 -1.91 -8.64 -11.39
N SER A 112 -1.44 -9.26 -12.47
CA SER A 112 -0.08 -9.11 -12.97
C SER A 112 -0.03 -7.89 -13.90
N PRO A 113 0.91 -6.95 -13.73
CA PRO A 113 1.05 -5.82 -14.64
C PRO A 113 1.29 -6.33 -16.06
N ILE A 114 0.47 -5.86 -17.01
CA ILE A 114 0.64 -6.17 -18.44
C ILE A 114 1.81 -5.33 -18.93
N VAL A 115 2.99 -5.93 -19.01
CA VAL A 115 4.17 -5.30 -19.60
C VAL A 115 4.03 -5.35 -21.12
N THR A 116 3.68 -4.22 -21.72
CA THR A 116 3.72 -4.04 -23.18
C THR A 116 4.82 -3.03 -23.49
N GLY A 117 5.83 -3.41 -24.28
CA GLY A 117 6.94 -2.51 -24.58
C GLY A 117 7.66 -2.86 -25.88
N ASP A 118 7.72 -1.88 -26.79
CA ASP A 118 8.53 -1.89 -27.99
C ASP A 118 9.96 -1.44 -27.63
N GLY A 119 10.70 -2.30 -26.92
CA GLY A 119 12.16 -2.23 -26.74
C GLY A 119 12.78 -1.06 -25.95
N ASN A 120 12.19 0.14 -25.90
CA ASN A 120 12.85 1.34 -25.37
C ASN A 120 12.08 2.11 -24.29
N THR A 121 10.83 1.76 -24.00
CA THR A 121 10.05 2.36 -22.89
C THR A 121 9.15 1.30 -22.27
N VAL A 122 9.39 0.97 -21.00
CA VAL A 122 8.48 0.15 -20.20
C VAL A 122 7.31 1.02 -19.81
N ASN A 123 6.20 0.92 -20.54
CA ASN A 123 4.96 1.59 -20.16
C ASN A 123 4.24 0.70 -19.13
N VAL A 124 4.46 0.99 -17.84
CA VAL A 124 3.71 0.35 -16.76
C VAL A 124 2.34 1.03 -16.70
N ASN A 125 1.37 0.53 -17.45
CA ASN A 125 -0.01 0.97 -17.27
C ASN A 125 -0.46 0.57 -15.86
N PRO A 126 -0.86 1.51 -14.99
CA PRO A 126 -1.39 1.17 -13.68
C PRO A 126 -2.63 0.29 -13.87
N ILE A 127 -2.63 -0.89 -13.26
CA ILE A 127 -3.79 -1.77 -13.26
C ILE A 127 -4.88 -1.07 -12.44
N ALA A 128 -6.05 -0.86 -13.05
CA ALA A 128 -7.20 -0.32 -12.34
C ALA A 128 -7.53 -1.22 -11.13
N PRO A 129 -7.85 -0.66 -9.95
CA PRO A 129 -8.15 -1.46 -8.76
C PRO A 129 -9.27 -2.48 -9.01
N PRO A 130 -9.18 -3.68 -8.39
CA PRO A 130 -10.16 -4.73 -8.61
C PRO A 130 -11.54 -4.29 -8.11
N ARG A 131 -12.58 -4.60 -8.89
CA ARG A 131 -13.99 -4.25 -8.63
C ARG A 131 -14.82 -5.40 -8.09
N LYS A 132 -14.15 -6.51 -7.79
CA LYS A 132 -14.66 -7.67 -7.08
C LYS A 132 -13.51 -8.21 -6.24
N LEU A 133 -13.80 -8.62 -5.01
CA LEU A 133 -12.82 -9.33 -4.21
C LEU A 133 -12.76 -10.78 -4.67
N THR A 134 -11.55 -11.32 -4.83
CA THR A 134 -11.37 -12.78 -4.89
C THR A 134 -11.59 -13.35 -3.48
N LYS A 135 -11.81 -14.67 -3.38
CA LYS A 135 -11.99 -15.32 -2.08
C LYS A 135 -10.79 -15.10 -1.15
N GLU A 136 -9.58 -15.16 -1.70
CA GLU A 136 -8.34 -14.92 -0.97
C GLU A 136 -8.26 -13.48 -0.47
N GLN A 137 -8.74 -12.51 -1.27
CA GLN A 137 -8.81 -11.11 -0.86
C GLN A 137 -9.86 -10.89 0.23
N GLU A 138 -11.02 -11.55 0.13
CA GLU A 138 -12.03 -11.51 1.18
C GLU A 138 -11.50 -12.09 2.50
N ASP A 139 -10.82 -13.25 2.45
CA ASP A 139 -10.22 -13.90 3.62
C ASP A 139 -9.12 -13.03 4.24
N ARG A 140 -8.30 -12.39 3.40
CA ARG A 140 -7.26 -11.45 3.83
C ARG A 140 -7.86 -10.22 4.49
N LEU A 141 -8.87 -9.62 3.86
CA LEU A 141 -9.56 -8.44 4.41
C LEU A 141 -10.26 -8.79 5.73
N GLU A 142 -10.91 -9.96 5.83
CA GLU A 142 -11.51 -10.44 7.08
C GLU A 142 -10.47 -10.50 8.21
N ALA A 143 -9.31 -11.12 7.96
CA ALA A 143 -8.26 -11.27 8.95
C ALA A 143 -7.72 -9.91 9.43
N LEU A 144 -7.55 -8.95 8.52
CA LEU A 144 -7.13 -7.59 8.84
C LEU A 144 -8.21 -6.85 9.63
N VAL A 145 -9.47 -6.93 9.22
CA VAL A 145 -10.58 -6.27 9.93
C VAL A 145 -10.75 -6.83 11.34
N LYS A 146 -10.60 -8.14 11.52
CA LYS A 146 -10.64 -8.79 12.84
C LYS A 146 -9.51 -8.35 13.76
N SER A 147 -8.31 -8.09 13.22
CA SER A 147 -7.18 -7.64 14.04
C SER A 147 -7.34 -6.19 14.52
N ILE A 148 -8.10 -5.37 13.81
CA ILE A 148 -8.47 -4.00 14.23
C ILE A 148 -9.45 -4.05 15.41
N GLY A 149 -10.38 -5.02 15.40
CA GLY A 149 -11.44 -5.15 16.40
C GLY A 149 -12.76 -4.50 15.94
N PRO A 150 -13.86 -4.67 16.71
CA PRO A 150 -15.19 -4.28 16.28
C PRO A 150 -15.42 -2.76 16.34
N HIS A 151 -15.87 -2.17 15.24
CA HIS A 151 -16.23 -0.75 15.14
C HIS A 151 -17.57 -0.55 14.40
N GLU A 152 -18.12 0.66 14.51
CA GLU A 152 -19.27 1.06 13.72
C GLU A 152 -18.82 1.68 12.39
N ILE A 153 -19.46 1.29 11.29
CA ILE A 153 -19.18 1.82 9.96
C ILE A 153 -20.49 1.97 9.17
N ALA A 154 -20.57 2.99 8.33
CA ALA A 154 -21.66 3.13 7.37
C ALA A 154 -21.16 2.87 5.94
N PHE A 155 -21.96 2.20 5.12
CA PHE A 155 -21.63 1.94 3.72
C PHE A 155 -22.44 2.81 2.78
N ARG A 156 -21.79 3.27 1.73
CA ARG A 156 -22.36 4.07 0.65
C ARG A 156 -21.83 3.57 -0.68
N HIS A 157 -22.60 3.80 -1.74
CA HIS A 157 -22.19 3.54 -3.10
C HIS A 157 -22.69 4.65 -4.03
N SER A 158 -22.08 4.78 -5.20
CA SER A 158 -22.55 5.69 -6.25
C SER A 158 -23.95 5.27 -6.69
N PRO A 159 -24.96 6.15 -6.61
CA PRO A 159 -26.34 5.80 -6.95
C PRO A 159 -26.48 5.49 -8.45
N GLY A 160 -27.38 4.57 -8.78
CA GLY A 160 -27.63 4.18 -10.17
C GLY A 160 -26.49 3.40 -10.81
N ASN A 161 -25.54 2.89 -10.02
CA ASN A 161 -24.44 2.06 -10.51
C ASN A 161 -24.42 0.69 -9.81
N ASP A 162 -24.90 -0.33 -10.50
CA ASP A 162 -25.00 -1.70 -9.97
C ASP A 162 -23.65 -2.28 -9.58
N ASP A 163 -22.58 -1.98 -10.33
CA ASP A 163 -21.23 -2.46 -10.04
C ASP A 163 -20.71 -1.88 -8.71
N ALA A 164 -20.96 -0.60 -8.45
CA ALA A 164 -20.59 0.05 -7.20
C ALA A 164 -21.40 -0.51 -6.02
N GLN A 165 -22.68 -0.78 -6.24
CA GLN A 165 -23.53 -1.42 -5.22
C GLN A 165 -23.04 -2.83 -4.90
N GLN A 166 -22.83 -3.70 -5.90
CA GLN A 166 -22.34 -5.06 -5.69
C GLN A 166 -21.00 -5.08 -4.96
N PHE A 167 -20.10 -4.17 -5.31
CA PHE A 167 -18.80 -4.10 -4.65
C PHE A 167 -18.89 -3.56 -3.22
N ALA A 168 -19.77 -2.59 -2.96
CA ALA A 168 -20.08 -2.16 -1.59
C ALA A 168 -20.68 -3.30 -0.75
N ASP A 169 -21.57 -4.10 -1.34
CA ASP A 169 -22.19 -5.26 -0.68
C ASP A 169 -21.16 -6.34 -0.35
N GLN A 170 -20.17 -6.58 -1.23
CA GLN A 170 -19.04 -7.48 -0.94
C GLN A 170 -18.20 -6.98 0.23
N LEU A 171 -17.79 -5.70 0.20
CA LEU A 171 -17.02 -5.09 1.29
C LEU A 171 -17.80 -5.12 2.60
N GLN A 172 -19.10 -4.82 2.57
CA GLN A 172 -19.97 -4.91 3.75
C GLN A 172 -20.07 -6.35 4.26
N GLY A 173 -20.21 -7.34 3.37
CA GLY A 173 -20.22 -8.75 3.73
C GLY A 173 -18.94 -9.18 4.45
N VAL A 174 -17.78 -8.72 4.00
CA VAL A 174 -16.51 -9.03 4.65
C VAL A 174 -16.33 -8.26 5.96
N ILE A 175 -16.51 -6.94 5.95
CA ILE A 175 -16.20 -6.08 7.11
C ILE A 175 -17.21 -6.29 8.26
N VAL A 176 -18.50 -6.30 7.95
CA VAL A 176 -19.57 -6.38 8.96
C VAL A 176 -19.86 -7.83 9.31
N THR A 177 -20.25 -8.64 8.32
CA THR A 177 -20.76 -10.00 8.61
C THR A 177 -19.65 -10.93 9.05
N ARG A 178 -18.48 -10.90 8.40
CA ARG A 178 -17.36 -11.78 8.72
C ARG A 178 -16.38 -11.16 9.72
N GLY A 179 -16.11 -9.86 9.58
CA GLY A 179 -15.18 -9.09 10.40
C GLY A 179 -15.73 -8.66 11.77
N GLY A 180 -17.05 -8.76 11.99
CA GLY A 180 -17.67 -8.46 13.27
C GLY A 180 -17.87 -6.97 13.56
N TRP A 181 -17.70 -6.11 12.57
CA TRP A 181 -18.05 -4.69 12.68
C TRP A 181 -19.57 -4.54 12.65
N LYS A 182 -20.07 -3.38 13.08
CA LYS A 182 -21.49 -3.06 13.11
C LYS A 182 -21.83 -2.08 12.00
N SER A 183 -22.77 -2.47 11.13
CA SER A 183 -23.31 -1.56 10.13
C SER A 183 -24.21 -0.52 10.79
N THR A 184 -24.01 0.74 10.42
CA THR A 184 -24.85 1.86 10.81
C THR A 184 -25.41 2.57 9.59
N ARG A 185 -26.53 3.27 9.76
CA ARG A 185 -27.08 4.09 8.68
C ARG A 185 -26.22 5.33 8.50
N PRO A 186 -25.86 5.71 7.27
CA PRO A 186 -25.17 6.95 7.03
C PRO A 186 -26.04 8.12 7.53
N LYS A 187 -25.51 8.94 8.44
CA LYS A 187 -26.29 9.96 9.17
C LYS A 187 -26.50 11.25 8.37
N PHE A 188 -25.81 11.42 7.26
CA PHE A 188 -25.83 12.65 6.46
C PHE A 188 -25.90 12.36 4.96
N LEU A 189 -26.56 13.23 4.20
CA LEU A 189 -26.55 13.21 2.74
C LEU A 189 -25.33 14.01 2.23
N ILE A 190 -24.24 13.32 1.93
CA ILE A 190 -23.09 13.97 1.27
C ILE A 190 -23.53 14.33 -0.14
N ALA A 191 -23.48 15.61 -0.51
CA ALA A 191 -23.77 16.06 -1.87
C ALA A 191 -22.87 15.29 -2.85
N GLN A 192 -23.50 14.41 -3.62
CA GLN A 192 -22.85 13.39 -4.45
C GLN A 192 -22.15 14.05 -5.63
N ARG A 193 -20.91 14.49 -5.43
CA ARG A 193 -19.98 14.50 -6.55
C ARG A 193 -19.74 13.05 -6.96
N GLU A 194 -19.68 12.78 -8.25
CA GLU A 194 -19.22 11.47 -8.73
C GLU A 194 -17.85 11.20 -8.12
N VAL A 195 -17.78 10.12 -7.35
CA VAL A 195 -16.54 9.63 -6.77
C VAL A 195 -16.07 8.43 -7.56
N TYR A 196 -14.75 8.25 -7.63
CA TYR A 196 -14.11 7.13 -8.33
C TYR A 196 -13.26 6.34 -7.33
N GLY A 197 -13.38 5.01 -7.36
CA GLY A 197 -12.67 4.11 -6.43
C GLY A 197 -13.36 3.94 -5.07
N VAL A 198 -12.59 3.60 -4.03
CA VAL A 198 -13.08 3.35 -2.65
C VAL A 198 -12.59 4.43 -1.71
N TRP A 199 -13.48 5.14 -1.03
CA TRP A 199 -13.12 6.25 -0.14
C TRP A 199 -13.51 5.93 1.31
N VAL A 200 -12.65 6.26 2.26
CA VAL A 200 -12.91 6.21 3.70
C VAL A 200 -13.11 7.64 4.19
N PHE A 201 -14.31 7.94 4.66
CA PHE A 201 -14.71 9.25 5.15
C PHE A 201 -14.56 9.35 6.66
N VAL A 202 -13.95 10.45 7.07
CA VAL A 202 -13.76 10.84 8.47
C VAL A 202 -14.15 12.30 8.64
N GLN A 203 -14.53 12.70 9.83
CA GLN A 203 -14.89 14.10 10.09
C GLN A 203 -13.71 15.07 9.92
N SER A 204 -12.52 14.67 10.37
CA SER A 204 -11.30 15.48 10.34
C SER A 204 -10.10 14.60 9.97
N ALA A 205 -9.30 15.03 8.98
CA ALA A 205 -8.06 14.34 8.61
C ALA A 205 -6.90 14.62 9.58
N ASP A 206 -6.98 15.69 10.37
CA ASP A 206 -5.97 16.03 11.38
C ASP A 206 -6.07 15.12 12.63
N ALA A 207 -7.28 14.64 12.94
CA ALA A 207 -7.55 13.76 14.06
C ALA A 207 -8.52 12.62 13.65
N PRO A 208 -8.12 11.75 12.70
CA PRO A 208 -8.97 10.67 12.23
C PRO A 208 -9.16 9.61 13.33
N PRO A 209 -10.32 8.93 13.39
CA PRO A 209 -10.49 7.78 14.28
C PRO A 209 -9.40 6.72 13.98
N PRO A 210 -8.73 6.13 15.00
CA PRO A 210 -7.68 5.14 14.78
C PRO A 210 -8.13 3.95 13.91
N ALA A 211 -9.38 3.52 14.08
CA ALA A 211 -9.97 2.46 13.29
C ALA A 211 -10.14 2.84 11.80
N ALA A 212 -10.34 4.12 11.49
CA ALA A 212 -10.45 4.60 10.10
C ALA A 212 -9.09 4.55 9.40
N THR A 213 -8.02 4.96 10.09
CA THR A 213 -6.66 4.84 9.55
C THR A 213 -6.26 3.38 9.36
N MET A 214 -6.56 2.51 10.33
CA MET A 214 -6.25 1.09 10.20
C MET A 214 -7.08 0.42 9.08
N LEU A 215 -8.34 0.80 8.91
CA LEU A 215 -9.17 0.32 7.80
C LEU A 215 -8.61 0.79 6.45
N LEU A 216 -8.22 2.06 6.34
CA LEU A 216 -7.62 2.60 5.12
C LEU A 216 -6.33 1.85 4.75
N ASP A 217 -5.47 1.60 5.74
CA ASP A 217 -4.25 0.80 5.56
C ASP A 217 -4.57 -0.64 5.15
N ALA A 218 -5.59 -1.25 5.77
CA ALA A 218 -6.03 -2.60 5.43
C ALA A 218 -6.52 -2.68 3.98
N LEU A 219 -7.37 -1.75 3.53
CA LEU A 219 -7.87 -1.69 2.15
C LEU A 219 -6.75 -1.44 1.12
N ASN A 220 -5.67 -0.78 1.53
CA ASN A 220 -4.47 -0.53 0.74
C ASN A 220 -3.35 -1.56 0.97
N ASP A 221 -3.60 -2.64 1.71
CA ASP A 221 -2.67 -3.75 1.85
C ASP A 221 -2.26 -4.24 0.45
N LYS A 222 -0.97 -4.55 0.27
CA LYS A 222 -0.40 -4.90 -1.04
C LYS A 222 -1.12 -6.06 -1.72
N PHE A 223 -1.78 -6.94 -0.96
CA PHE A 223 -2.54 -8.06 -1.49
C PHE A 223 -3.94 -7.65 -1.96
N LEU A 224 -4.56 -6.68 -1.30
CA LEU A 224 -5.89 -6.17 -1.67
C LEU A 224 -5.78 -5.14 -2.80
N ALA A 225 -4.82 -4.21 -2.69
CA ALA A 225 -4.53 -3.17 -3.67
C ALA A 225 -5.79 -2.42 -4.17
N LEU A 226 -6.73 -2.09 -3.27
CA LEU A 226 -8.00 -1.46 -3.64
C LEU A 226 -7.87 0.03 -3.99
N GLY A 227 -6.71 0.63 -3.74
CA GLY A 227 -6.45 2.05 -4.03
C GLY A 227 -7.38 2.97 -3.25
N ALA A 228 -7.68 2.60 -2.00
CA ALA A 228 -8.60 3.34 -1.16
C ALA A 228 -8.01 4.71 -0.74
N LYS A 229 -8.85 5.73 -0.62
CA LYS A 229 -8.43 7.11 -0.26
C LYS A 229 -9.13 7.56 1.01
N GLY A 230 -8.40 8.18 1.92
CA GLY A 230 -8.99 8.89 3.07
C GLY A 230 -9.46 10.27 2.65
N ILE A 231 -10.69 10.64 3.00
CA ILE A 231 -11.27 11.95 2.67
C ILE A 231 -11.92 12.56 3.91
N GLU A 232 -11.62 13.83 4.14
CA GLU A 232 -12.27 14.61 5.17
C GLU A 232 -13.66 15.08 4.71
N VAL A 233 -14.66 14.86 5.57
CA VAL A 233 -16.02 15.34 5.40
C VAL A 233 -16.45 16.01 6.72
N PRO A 234 -16.28 17.33 6.87
CA PRO A 234 -16.51 18.03 8.14
C PRO A 234 -17.92 17.84 8.73
N ASP A 235 -18.91 17.61 7.87
CA ASP A 235 -20.31 17.38 8.24
C ASP A 235 -20.59 15.95 8.76
N LEU A 236 -19.58 15.07 8.75
CA LEU A 236 -19.70 13.72 9.29
C LEU A 236 -19.78 13.75 10.83
N ALA A 237 -20.47 12.78 11.44
CA ALA A 237 -20.55 12.73 12.89
C ALA A 237 -19.15 12.48 13.52
N PRO A 238 -18.81 13.14 14.64
CA PRO A 238 -17.55 12.90 15.32
C PRO A 238 -17.34 11.42 15.65
N GLY A 239 -16.15 10.90 15.35
CA GLY A 239 -15.79 9.51 15.59
C GLY A 239 -16.43 8.48 14.65
N SER A 240 -17.26 8.91 13.69
CA SER A 240 -17.86 7.99 12.72
C SER A 240 -16.93 7.69 11.54
N ILE A 241 -17.16 6.54 10.91
CA ILE A 241 -16.42 6.04 9.76
C ILE A 241 -17.45 5.68 8.70
N ASP A 242 -17.37 6.33 7.54
CA ASP A 242 -18.20 6.01 6.39
C ASP A 242 -17.30 5.46 5.27
N LEU A 243 -17.72 4.41 4.58
CA LEU A 243 -17.04 3.87 3.41
C LEU A 243 -17.90 4.07 2.16
N MET A 244 -17.33 4.73 1.16
CA MET A 244 -18.00 5.05 -0.09
C MET A 244 -17.35 4.29 -1.24
N VAL A 245 -18.16 3.54 -1.99
CA VAL A 245 -17.75 2.91 -3.24
C VAL A 245 -18.24 3.72 -4.43
N GLY A 246 -17.31 4.30 -5.16
CA GLY A 246 -17.57 5.09 -6.34
C GLY A 246 -17.62 4.31 -7.65
N LEU A 247 -17.63 5.05 -8.75
CA LEU A 247 -17.47 4.58 -10.11
C LEU A 247 -16.08 3.94 -10.31
N PRO A 248 -15.92 3.07 -11.32
CA PRO A 248 -14.60 2.55 -11.68
C PRO A 248 -13.67 3.66 -12.15
N GLU A 249 -12.43 3.69 -11.67
CA GLU A 249 -11.42 4.68 -12.10
C GLU A 249 -11.25 4.63 -13.64
N LYS A 250 -11.21 5.81 -14.27
CA LYS A 250 -11.00 5.92 -15.71
C LYS A 250 -9.56 5.52 -16.03
N LYS A 251 -9.41 4.63 -17.03
CA LYS A 251 -8.12 4.22 -17.59
C LYS A 251 -7.45 5.35 -18.36
#